data_AF-A0A3D1M186-F1
#
_entry.id   AF-A0A3D1M186-F1
#
_cell.length_a   1.000
_cell.length_b   1.000
_cell.length_c   1.000
_cell.angle_alpha   90.00
_cell.angle_beta   90.00
_cell.angle_gamma   90.00
#
_symmetry.space_group_name_H-M   'P 1'
#
loop_
_entity.id
_entity.type
_entity.pdbx_description
1 polymer ?
#
loop_
_entity_poly.entity_id
_entity_poly.type
_entity_poly.pdbx_seq_one_letter_code
_entity_poly.pdbx_strand_id
1 'polypeptide(L)' 'MDQVSRKKKAFSRRTFLKGIPIGIMGAAAISIVGSKMLSSVSHRKPPSPKKGSIFSPRDV' A
#
# COMPACT_ATOMS: atom_id res chain seq x y z
N MET A 1 10.71 -39.22 21.28
CA MET A 1 10.78 -37.89 20.64
C MET A 1 9.92 -37.94 19.38
N ASP A 2 8.62 -37.69 19.53
CA ASP A 2 7.67 -37.75 18.41
C ASP A 2 7.80 -36.49 17.55
N GLN A 3 8.49 -36.63 16.43
CA GLN A 3 8.46 -35.61 15.40
C GLN A 3 7.06 -35.56 14.79
N VAL A 4 6.29 -34.54 15.17
CA VAL A 4 4.99 -34.22 14.60
C VAL A 4 5.20 -33.85 13.13
N SER A 5 5.13 -34.89 12.30
CA SER A 5 5.16 -34.81 10.86
C SER A 5 4.08 -33.81 10.41
N ARG A 6 4.54 -32.63 9.98
CA ARG A 6 3.69 -31.51 9.54
C ARG A 6 3.04 -31.90 8.21
N LYS A 7 2.01 -32.77 8.28
CA LYS A 7 1.20 -33.16 7.11
C LYS A 7 0.75 -31.87 6.41
N LYS A 8 1.17 -31.68 5.16
CA LYS A 8 0.72 -30.59 4.29
C LYS A 8 -0.81 -30.72 4.13
N LYS A 9 -1.57 -30.11 5.03
CA LYS A 9 -3.04 -30.11 4.95
C LYS A 9 -3.42 -29.33 3.70
N ALA A 10 -4.06 -30.03 2.76
CA ALA A 10 -4.64 -29.42 1.57
C ALA A 10 -5.54 -28.25 1.98
N PHE A 11 -5.41 -27.14 1.26
CA PHE A 11 -6.10 -25.90 1.58
C PHE A 11 -7.62 -26.12 1.46
N SER A 12 -8.33 -26.07 2.58
CA SER A 12 -9.78 -26.33 2.62
C SER A 12 -10.57 -25.04 2.39
N ARG A 13 -11.70 -25.14 1.69
CA ARG A 13 -12.66 -24.03 1.52
C ARG A 13 -13.07 -23.39 2.86
N ARG A 14 -13.17 -24.20 3.93
CA ARG A 14 -13.47 -23.72 5.28
C ARG A 14 -12.33 -22.87 5.86
N THR A 15 -11.08 -23.20 5.57
CA THR A 15 -9.92 -22.41 5.98
C THR A 15 -9.85 -21.12 5.18
N PHE A 16 -10.18 -21.16 3.89
CA PHE A 16 -10.28 -19.95 3.07
C PHE A 16 -11.36 -18.99 3.58
N LEU A 17 -12.59 -19.46 3.82
CA LEU A 17 -13.67 -18.61 4.36
C LEU A 17 -13.30 -17.98 5.71
N LYS A 18 -12.55 -18.70 6.55
CA LYS A 18 -12.02 -18.16 7.82
C LYS A 18 -10.91 -17.13 7.62
N GLY A 19 -10.20 -17.19 6.50
CA GLY A 19 -9.18 -16.23 6.12
C GLY A 19 -9.73 -14.95 5.49
N ILE A 20 -10.95 -14.98 4.94
CA ILE A 20 -11.60 -13.81 4.31
C ILE A 20 -11.67 -12.60 5.27
N PRO A 21 -12.16 -12.72 6.53
CA PRO A 21 -12.20 -11.59 7.45
C PRO A 21 -10.83 -10.95 7.68
N ILE A 22 -9.78 -11.77 7.79
CA ILE A 22 -8.39 -11.31 7.98
C ILE A 22 -7.91 -10.59 6.72
N GLY A 23 -8.22 -11.15 5.54
CA GLY A 23 -7.90 -10.53 4.24
C GLY A 23 -8.58 -9.17 4.07
N ILE A 24 -9.86 -9.05 4.44
CA ILE A 24 -10.62 -7.80 4.37
C ILE A 24 -10.00 -6.74 5.30
N MET A 25 -9.68 -7.12 6.55
CA MET A 25 -9.03 -6.20 7.50
C MET A 25 -7.68 -5.69 6.98
N GLY A 26 -6.86 -6.59 6.42
CA GLY A 26 -5.57 -6.23 5.83
C GLY A 26 -5.72 -5.29 4.62
N ALA A 27 -6.63 -5.64 3.69
CA ALA A 27 -6.91 -4.82 2.52
C ALA A 27 -7.43 -3.42 2.90
N ALA A 28 -8.32 -3.34 3.89
CA ALA A 28 -8.85 -2.08 4.40
C ALA A 28 -7.74 -1.21 5.01
N ALA A 29 -6.85 -1.78 5.82
CA ALA A 29 -5.73 -1.06 6.42
C ALA A 29 -4.78 -0.49 5.35
N ILE A 30 -4.38 -1.32 4.37
CA ILE A 30 -3.51 -0.89 3.26
C ILE A 30 -4.19 0.19 2.44
N SER A 31 -5.49 0.04 2.15
CA SER A 31 -6.26 1.02 1.39
C SER A 31 -6.31 2.37 2.10
N ILE A 32 -6.62 2.42 3.39
CA ILE A 32 -6.71 3.69 4.16
C ILE A 32 -5.35 4.40 4.18
N VAL A 33 -4.27 3.69 4.51
CA VAL A 33 -2.92 4.27 4.57
C VAL A 33 -2.46 4.72 3.19
N GLY A 34 -2.66 3.88 2.17
CA GLY A 34 -2.32 4.18 0.79
C GLY A 34 -3.07 5.39 0.25
N SER A 35 -4.38 5.49 0.51
CA SER A 35 -5.19 6.64 0.10
C SER A 35 -4.75 7.94 0.77
N LYS A 36 -4.37 7.91 2.06
CA LYS A 36 -3.82 9.10 2.73
C LYS A 36 -2.50 9.54 2.12
N MET A 37 -1.60 8.60 1.81
CA MET A 37 -0.33 8.91 1.14
C MET A 37 -0.56 9.49 -0.25
N LEU A 38 -1.43 8.87 -1.05
CA LEU A 38 -1.72 9.29 -2.41
C LEU A 38 -2.37 10.68 -2.44
N SER A 39 -3.32 10.94 -1.53
CA SER A 39 -3.94 12.25 -1.36
C SER A 39 -2.92 13.33 -0.93
N SER A 40 -1.96 12.98 -0.07
CA SER A 40 -0.88 13.92 0.30
C SER A 40 -0.03 14.28 -0.92
N VAL A 41 0.33 13.31 -1.76
CA VAL A 41 1.10 13.56 -2.98
C VAL A 41 0.29 14.39 -3.98
N SER A 42 -0.99 14.10 -4.17
CA SER A 42 -1.82 14.83 -5.14
C SER A 42 -2.03 16.30 -4.78
N HIS A 43 -2.00 16.66 -3.49
CA HIS A 43 -2.13 18.04 -3.03
C HIS A 43 -0.79 18.80 -2.99
N ARG A 44 0.35 18.13 -3.17
CA ARG A 44 1.65 18.80 -3.23
C ARG A 44 1.78 19.50 -4.58
N LYS A 45 1.77 20.83 -4.55
CA LYS A 45 2.22 21.61 -5.71
C LYS A 45 3.71 21.37 -5.91
N PRO A 46 4.17 21.12 -7.15
CA PRO A 46 5.60 21.07 -7.41
C PRO A 46 6.22 22.41 -7.02
N PRO A 47 7.46 22.40 -6.48
CA PRO A 47 8.14 23.64 -6.13
C PRO A 47 8.28 24.50 -7.39
N SER A 48 7.71 25.71 -7.37
CA SER A 48 7.95 26.68 -8.43
C SER A 48 9.26 27.41 -8.14
N PRO A 49 10.15 27.54 -9.13
CA PRO A 49 11.34 28.36 -8.95
C PRO A 49 10.92 29.82 -8.77
N LYS A 50 11.64 30.57 -7.92
CA LYS A 50 11.38 32.00 -7.72
C LYS A 50 11.47 32.73 -9.06
N LYS A 51 10.63 33.75 -9.26
CA LYS A 51 10.69 34.61 -10.45
C LYS A 51 12.10 35.22 -10.55
N GLY A 52 12.79 35.00 -11.67
CA GLY A 52 14.19 35.40 -11.87
C GLY A 52 15.25 34.42 -11.35
N SER A 53 14.87 33.20 -10.93
CA SER A 53 15.83 32.14 -10.58
C SER A 53 16.64 31.73 -11.80
N ILE A 54 17.94 31.47 -11.60
CA ILE A 54 18.82 30.85 -12.62
C ILE A 54 18.35 29.45 -13.05
N PHE A 55 17.47 28.83 -12.27
CA PHE A 55 16.87 27.52 -12.53
C PHE A 55 15.48 27.59 -13.18
N SER A 56 14.93 28.78 -13.40
CA SER A 56 13.71 28.94 -14.21
C SER A 56 14.09 28.91 -15.69
N PRO A 57 13.28 28.30 -16.58
CA PRO A 57 13.45 28.47 -18.02
C PRO A 57 13.47 29.96 -18.33
N ARG A 58 14.46 30.43 -19.09
CA ARG A 58 14.41 31.79 -19.64
C ARG A 58 13.30 31.76 -20.69
N ASP A 59 12.28 32.59 -20.50
CA ASP A 59 11.21 32.78 -21.49
C ASP A 59 11.87 33.00 -22.87
N VAL A 60 11.47 32.20 -23.86
CA VAL A 60 11.86 32.36 -25.27
C VAL A 60 10.96 33.40 -25.91
#